data_AF-A0AA39UGI7-F1
#
_entry.id   AF-A0AA39UGI7-F1
#
_cell.length_a   1.000
_cell.length_b   1.000
_cell.length_c   1.000
_cell.angle_alpha   90.00
_cell.angle_beta   90.00
_cell.angle_gamma   90.00
#
_symmetry.space_group_name_H-M   'P 1'
#
loop_
_entity.id
_entity.type
_entity.pdbx_description
1 polymer ?
#
loop_
_entity_poly.entity_id
_entity_poly.type
_entity_poly.pdbx_seq_one_letter_code
_entity_poly.pdbx_strand_id
1 'polypeptide(L)'
;MFSYGAEIEEIEHQILSLEEREKELAAQYGMVGDIDSVEVFDEAKRRAFAKLGPNVENDLRALNKLLSLRLQLAQLRRSYAVSPPVDECNGSTELTNRESSSTTQEKGIKARPKDLEQTKQTFITLELLLR
;
A
#
# COMPACT_ATOMS: atom_id res chain seq x y z
N MET A 1 6.94 17.76 -27.50
CA MET A 1 6.97 17.92 -26.03
C MET A 1 5.58 17.64 -25.53
N PHE A 2 5.38 16.52 -24.83
CA PHE A 2 4.09 16.25 -24.18
C PHE A 2 3.99 17.13 -22.94
N SER A 3 2.85 17.80 -22.77
CA SER A 3 2.58 18.64 -21.61
C SER A 3 2.40 17.75 -20.38
N TYR A 4 3.28 17.88 -19.39
CA TYR A 4 3.28 17.06 -18.17
C TYR A 4 1.98 17.14 -17.35
N GLY A 5 1.22 18.22 -17.48
CA GLY A 5 -0.11 18.34 -16.86
C GLY A 5 -1.10 17.32 -17.42
N ALA A 6 -1.07 17.06 -18.74
CA ALA A 6 -1.94 16.08 -19.37
C ALA A 6 -1.62 14.64 -18.93
N GLU A 7 -0.37 14.34 -18.58
CA GLU A 7 0.04 13.03 -18.05
C GLU A 7 -0.50 12.82 -16.63
N ILE A 8 -0.45 13.84 -15.77
CA ILE A 8 -1.03 13.78 -14.42
C ILE A 8 -2.55 13.58 -14.48
N GLU A 9 -3.25 14.35 -15.31
CA GLU A 9 -4.71 14.26 -15.46
C GLU A 9 -5.16 12.86 -15.92
N GLU A 10 -4.44 12.26 -16.87
CA GLU A 10 -4.74 10.90 -17.34
C GLU A 10 -4.52 9.85 -16.24
N ILE A 11 -3.43 9.97 -15.46
CA ILE A 11 -3.16 9.07 -14.33
C ILE A 11 -4.26 9.21 -13.26
N GLU A 12 -4.67 10.43 -12.94
CA GLU A 12 -5.74 10.69 -11.97
C GLU A 12 -7.08 10.11 -12.42
N HIS A 13 -7.43 10.25 -13.70
CA HIS A 13 -8.65 9.65 -14.25
C HIS A 13 -8.64 8.11 -14.16
N GLN A 14 -7.51 7.47 -14.48
CA GLN A 14 -7.38 6.02 -14.33
C GLN A 14 -7.49 5.58 -12.87
N ILE A 15 -6.87 6.32 -11.94
CA ILE A 15 -6.97 6.05 -10.50
C ILE A 15 -8.43 6.06 -10.06
N LEU A 16 -9.22 7.08 -10.40
CA LEU A 16 -10.63 7.18 -9.99
C LEU A 16 -11.44 5.93 -10.36
N SER A 17 -11.30 5.45 -11.61
CA SER A 17 -12.01 4.24 -12.06
C SER A 17 -11.61 2.98 -11.28
N LEU A 18 -10.35 2.88 -10.88
CA LEU A 18 -9.84 1.74 -10.13
C LEU A 18 -10.17 1.84 -8.64
N GLU A 19 -10.32 3.05 -8.10
CA GLU A 19 -10.80 3.28 -6.73
C GLU A 19 -12.27 2.91 -6.57
N GLU A 20 -13.10 3.17 -7.58
CA GLU A 20 -14.46 2.65 -7.59
C GLU A 20 -14.46 1.12 -7.56
N ARG A 21 -13.60 0.49 -8.35
CA ARG A 21 -13.44 -0.98 -8.32
C ARG A 21 -12.96 -1.50 -6.96
N GLU A 22 -12.01 -0.82 -6.32
CA GLU A 22 -11.54 -1.14 -4.97
C GLU A 22 -12.70 -1.12 -3.95
N LYS A 23 -13.57 -0.11 -4.03
CA LYS A 23 -14.76 -0.01 -3.17
C LYS A 23 -15.75 -1.14 -3.39
N GLU A 24 -15.99 -1.51 -4.65
CA GLU A 24 -16.84 -2.65 -4.98
C GLU A 24 -16.28 -3.96 -4.41
N LEU A 25 -14.97 -4.17 -4.51
CA LEU A 25 -14.30 -5.34 -3.97
C LEU A 25 -14.35 -5.36 -2.44
N ALA A 26 -14.09 -4.22 -1.78
CA ALA A 26 -14.21 -4.09 -0.33
C ALA A 26 -15.61 -4.50 0.15
N ALA A 27 -16.66 -4.02 -0.52
CA ALA A 27 -18.04 -4.41 -0.21
C ALA A 27 -18.27 -5.92 -0.41
N GLN A 28 -17.76 -6.52 -1.48
CA GLN A 28 -17.84 -7.97 -1.73
C GLN A 28 -17.06 -8.80 -0.70
N TYR A 29 -16.00 -8.23 -0.12
CA TYR A 29 -15.18 -8.87 0.89
C TYR A 29 -15.74 -8.69 2.31
N GLY A 30 -16.80 -7.89 2.46
CA GLY A 30 -17.39 -7.56 3.76
C GLY A 30 -16.61 -6.48 4.52
N MET A 31 -15.71 -5.76 3.84
CA MET A 31 -14.98 -4.61 4.36
C MET A 31 -15.83 -3.36 4.14
N VAL A 32 -16.67 -3.03 5.13
CA VAL A 32 -17.61 -1.91 5.08
C VAL A 32 -17.12 -0.78 5.99
N GLY A 33 -17.23 0.47 5.54
CA GLY A 33 -16.88 1.65 6.32
C GLY A 33 -15.66 2.35 5.74
N ASP A 34 -14.68 2.65 6.60
CA ASP A 34 -13.38 3.16 6.17
C ASP A 34 -12.61 2.02 5.50
N ILE A 35 -12.29 2.20 4.21
CA ILE A 35 -11.72 1.13 3.39
C ILE A 35 -10.20 1.22 3.50
N ASP A 36 -9.60 0.22 4.14
CA ASP A 36 -8.15 0.04 4.11
C ASP A 36 -7.74 -0.65 2.80
N SER A 37 -7.14 0.12 1.89
CA SER A 37 -6.58 -0.38 0.63
C SER A 37 -5.61 -1.55 0.80
N VAL A 38 -4.85 -1.59 1.89
CA VAL A 38 -3.91 -2.68 2.18
C VAL A 38 -4.67 -3.97 2.46
N GLU A 39 -5.70 -3.90 3.30
CA GLU A 39 -6.54 -5.07 3.61
C GLU A 39 -7.27 -5.60 2.37
N VAL A 40 -7.83 -4.71 1.54
CA VAL A 40 -8.51 -5.10 0.29
C VAL A 40 -7.53 -5.80 -0.66
N PHE A 41 -6.32 -5.27 -0.79
CA PHE A 41 -5.27 -5.88 -1.62
C PHE A 41 -4.84 -7.26 -1.09
N ASP A 42 -4.62 -7.39 0.21
CA ASP A 42 -4.21 -8.65 0.83
C ASP A 42 -5.30 -9.72 0.73
N GLU A 43 -6.56 -9.34 0.86
CA GLU A 43 -7.69 -10.23 0.64
C GLU A 43 -7.79 -10.68 -0.83
N ALA A 44 -7.68 -9.76 -1.79
CA ALA A 44 -7.67 -10.10 -3.21
C ALA A 44 -6.51 -11.05 -3.54
N LYS A 45 -5.33 -10.80 -2.98
CA LYS A 45 -4.15 -11.68 -3.10
C LYS A 45 -4.44 -13.07 -2.54
N ARG A 46 -5.00 -13.15 -1.32
CA ARG A 46 -5.37 -14.42 -0.69
C ARG A 46 -6.37 -15.21 -1.54
N ARG A 47 -7.39 -14.55 -2.08
CA ARG A 47 -8.41 -15.17 -2.95
C ARG A 47 -7.83 -15.62 -4.29
N ALA A 48 -6.93 -14.85 -4.88
CA ALA A 48 -6.23 -15.24 -6.10
C ALA A 48 -5.41 -16.52 -5.90
N PHE A 49 -4.66 -16.62 -4.79
CA PHE A 49 -3.92 -17.85 -4.44
C PHE A 49 -4.84 -19.04 -4.17
N ALA A 50 -5.98 -18.80 -3.50
CA ALA A 50 -6.98 -19.83 -3.23
C ALA A 50 -7.87 -20.18 -4.44
N LYS A 51 -7.75 -19.45 -5.57
CA LYS A 51 -8.66 -19.49 -6.72
C LYS A 51 -10.13 -19.36 -6.32
N LEU A 52 -10.39 -18.51 -5.32
CA LEU A 52 -11.69 -18.40 -4.67
C LEU A 52 -12.53 -17.28 -5.30
N GLY A 53 -13.33 -17.66 -6.29
CA GLY A 53 -14.31 -16.79 -6.92
C GLY A 53 -14.02 -16.50 -8.39
N PRO A 54 -14.99 -15.89 -9.09
CA PRO A 54 -14.80 -15.47 -10.47
C PRO A 54 -13.82 -14.29 -10.53
N ASN A 55 -12.98 -14.27 -11.57
CA ASN A 55 -12.14 -13.11 -11.91
C ASN A 55 -11.11 -12.64 -10.86
N VAL A 56 -10.78 -13.47 -9.86
CA VAL A 56 -9.81 -13.12 -8.79
C VAL A 56 -8.45 -12.63 -9.30
N GLU A 57 -7.97 -13.17 -10.42
CA GLU A 57 -6.72 -12.75 -11.06
C GLU A 57 -6.84 -11.35 -11.67
N ASN A 58 -8.00 -11.03 -12.26
CA ASN A 58 -8.29 -9.72 -12.82
C ASN A 58 -8.43 -8.66 -11.72
N ASP A 59 -9.07 -9.01 -10.62
CA ASP A 59 -9.24 -8.15 -9.45
C ASP A 59 -7.89 -7.80 -8.81
N LEU A 60 -7.05 -8.80 -8.56
CA LEU A 60 -5.70 -8.59 -8.06
C LEU A 60 -4.87 -7.72 -9.02
N ARG A 61 -4.98 -7.96 -10.33
CA ARG A 61 -4.29 -7.14 -11.34
C ARG A 61 -4.75 -5.69 -11.33
N ALA A 62 -6.06 -5.44 -11.18
CA ALA A 62 -6.62 -4.09 -11.10
C ALA A 62 -6.09 -3.34 -9.87
N LEU A 63 -6.09 -3.97 -8.69
CA LEU A 63 -5.58 -3.36 -7.46
C LEU A 63 -4.05 -3.13 -7.52
N ASN A 64 -3.30 -4.03 -8.15
CA ASN A 64 -1.86 -3.82 -8.37
C ASN A 64 -1.60 -2.64 -9.31
N LYS A 65 -2.43 -2.47 -10.35
CA LYS A 65 -2.35 -1.31 -11.25
C LYS A 65 -2.68 -0.01 -10.52
N LEU A 66 -3.70 -0.01 -9.64
CA LEU A 66 -4.05 1.13 -8.79
C LEU A 66 -2.87 1.55 -7.91
N LEU A 67 -2.24 0.61 -7.20
CA LEU A 67 -1.07 0.88 -6.38
C LEU A 67 0.08 1.50 -7.20
N SER A 68 0.33 0.94 -8.39
CA SER A 68 1.37 1.43 -9.29
C SER A 68 1.10 2.87 -9.76
N LEU A 69 -0.14 3.20 -10.12
CA LEU A 69 -0.53 4.54 -10.55
C LEU A 69 -0.44 5.54 -9.40
N ARG A 70 -0.90 5.19 -8.19
CA ARG A 70 -0.75 6.03 -6.99
C ARG A 70 0.72 6.36 -6.71
N LEU A 71 1.61 5.37 -6.86
CA LEU A 71 3.05 5.56 -6.71
C LEU A 71 3.62 6.49 -7.81
N GLN A 72 3.25 6.27 -9.08
CA GLN A 72 3.68 7.12 -10.20
C GLN A 72 3.25 8.57 -10.00
N LEU A 73 1.99 8.79 -9.61
CA LEU A 73 1.47 10.13 -9.33
C LEU A 73 2.23 10.82 -8.19
N ALA A 74 2.52 10.08 -7.11
CA ALA A 74 3.30 10.60 -5.99
C ALA A 74 4.74 10.98 -6.40
N GLN A 75 5.38 10.17 -7.25
CA GLN A 75 6.71 10.44 -7.78
C GLN A 75 6.72 11.66 -8.69
N LEU A 76 5.75 11.76 -9.59
CA LEU A 76 5.55 12.91 -10.46
C LEU A 76 5.40 14.18 -9.62
N ARG A 77 4.41 14.22 -8.71
CA ARG A 77 4.18 15.36 -7.80
C ARG A 77 5.43 15.75 -7.01
N ARG A 78 6.20 14.77 -6.51
CA ARG A 78 7.47 15.02 -5.82
C ARG A 78 8.51 15.66 -6.73
N SER A 79 8.69 15.17 -7.95
CA SER A 79 9.64 15.75 -8.91
C SER A 79 9.33 17.20 -9.24
N TYR A 80 8.05 17.58 -9.29
CA TYR A 80 7.62 18.97 -9.48
C TYR A 80 7.83 19.85 -8.24
N ALA A 81 7.65 19.30 -7.04
CA ALA A 81 7.88 20.04 -5.80
C ALA A 81 9.37 20.36 -5.53
N VAL A 82 10.30 19.62 -6.15
CA VAL A 82 11.76 19.76 -5.94
C VAL A 82 12.42 20.74 -6.94
N SER A 83 11.69 21.24 -7.95
CA SER A 83 12.13 22.39 -8.75
C SER A 83 11.35 23.65 -8.37
N PRO A 84 11.73 24.34 -7.28
CA PRO A 84 11.26 25.70 -7.07
C PRO A 84 11.86 26.61 -8.15
N PRO A 85 11.14 27.64 -8.64
CA PRO A 85 11.79 28.75 -9.32
C PRO A 85 12.80 29.35 -8.35
N VAL A 86 14.01 29.57 -8.84
CA VAL A 86 15.07 30.31 -8.15
C VAL A 86 14.65 31.77 -8.01
N ASP A 87 13.80 32.05 -7.03
CA ASP A 87 13.65 33.39 -6.48
C ASP A 87 14.41 33.44 -5.16
N GLU A 88 15.64 33.94 -5.25
CA GLU A 88 16.42 34.42 -4.12
C GLU A 88 15.61 35.46 -3.32
N CYS A 89 15.31 35.19 -2.05
CA CYS A 89 15.86 35.92 -0.90
C CYS A 89 15.02 35.76 0.39
N ASN A 90 15.67 35.12 1.37
CA ASN A 90 15.88 35.54 2.76
C ASN A 90 14.72 35.49 3.78
N GLY A 91 14.91 34.69 4.85
CA GLY A 91 14.19 34.89 6.12
C GLY A 91 14.22 33.74 7.13
N SER A 92 15.40 33.44 7.69
CA SER A 92 15.68 33.01 9.07
C SER A 92 14.72 32.09 9.88
N THR A 93 15.27 30.91 10.23
CA THR A 93 15.27 30.20 11.54
C THR A 93 14.00 30.13 12.40
N GLU A 94 13.57 28.89 12.75
CA GLU A 94 13.67 28.42 14.16
C GLU A 94 13.48 26.90 14.30
N LEU A 95 14.43 26.28 15.00
CA LEU A 95 14.40 24.90 15.50
C LEU A 95 13.63 24.87 16.81
N THR A 96 12.70 23.93 17.01
CA THR A 96 12.42 23.42 18.36
C THR A 96 12.14 21.91 18.34
N ASN A 97 13.08 21.16 18.92
CA ASN A 97 12.86 19.80 19.39
C ASN A 97 11.94 19.85 20.62
N ARG A 98 11.05 18.85 20.78
CA ARG A 98 10.57 18.48 22.10
C ARG A 98 10.33 16.97 22.20
N GLU A 99 11.21 16.33 22.96
CA GLU A 99 11.05 15.01 23.54
C GLU A 99 9.85 14.98 24.49
N SER A 100 9.17 13.83 24.59
CA SER A 100 8.50 13.40 25.82
C SER A 100 8.37 11.88 25.83
N SER A 101 9.11 11.26 26.74
CA SER A 101 8.98 9.87 27.17
C SER A 101 7.71 9.65 28.00
N SER A 102 7.13 8.44 27.98
CA SER A 102 6.58 7.81 29.20
C SER A 102 6.34 6.30 29.04
N THR A 103 7.27 5.53 29.61
CA THR A 103 7.14 4.43 30.59
C THR A 103 5.84 3.61 30.79
N THR A 104 6.04 2.27 30.82
CA THR A 104 5.66 1.30 31.90
C THR A 104 4.59 0.21 31.65
N GLN A 105 5.09 -1.05 31.60
CA GLN A 105 4.64 -2.36 32.15
C GLN A 105 3.31 -3.02 31.73
N GLU A 106 3.42 -4.19 31.06
CA GLU A 106 3.33 -5.59 31.57
C GLU A 106 1.90 -6.16 31.70
N LYS A 107 1.62 -7.22 30.92
CA LYS A 107 0.98 -8.44 31.42
C LYS A 107 1.24 -9.60 30.47
N GLY A 108 1.91 -10.62 30.98
CA GLY A 108 2.32 -11.80 30.23
C GLY A 108 1.18 -12.74 29.87
N ILE A 109 1.33 -13.39 28.72
CA ILE A 109 0.70 -14.67 28.42
C ILE A 109 1.82 -15.61 27.96
N LYS A 110 2.16 -16.53 28.86
CA LYS A 110 3.16 -17.59 28.68
C LYS A 110 2.57 -18.67 27.77
N ALA A 111 2.83 -18.61 26.46
CA ALA A 111 2.59 -19.72 25.56
C ALA A 111 3.88 -20.52 25.34
N ARG A 112 3.79 -21.84 25.55
CA ARG A 112 4.90 -22.81 25.48
C ARG A 112 5.44 -22.92 24.05
N PRO A 113 6.77 -22.97 23.82
CA PRO A 113 7.32 -23.21 22.50
C PRO A 113 7.55 -24.71 22.31
N LYS A 114 6.72 -25.36 21.48
CA LYS A 114 7.05 -26.71 20.97
C LYS A 114 6.87 -26.88 19.46
N ASP A 115 6.40 -25.89 18.70
CA ASP A 115 6.09 -26.09 17.28
C ASP A 115 6.73 -25.09 16.30
N LEU A 116 7.75 -24.34 16.72
CA LEU A 116 8.35 -23.30 15.87
C LEU A 116 9.35 -23.81 14.81
N GLU A 117 9.84 -25.04 14.95
CA GLU A 117 10.77 -25.63 13.97
C GLU A 117 10.05 -26.38 12.84
N GLN A 118 8.84 -26.90 13.08
CA GLN A 118 8.05 -27.54 12.03
C GLN A 118 7.59 -26.52 10.97
N THR A 119 7.25 -25.30 11.40
CA THR A 119 6.69 -24.25 10.53
C THR A 119 7.74 -23.57 9.65
N LYS A 120 8.99 -23.44 10.13
CA LYS A 120 10.10 -22.92 9.31
C LYS A 120 10.46 -23.89 8.18
N GLN A 121 10.41 -25.19 8.46
CA GLN A 121 10.75 -26.22 7.48
C GLN A 121 9.74 -26.28 6.31
N THR A 122 8.46 -26.01 6.57
CA THR A 122 7.44 -25.94 5.52
C THR A 122 7.61 -24.70 4.64
N PHE A 123 8.00 -23.57 5.23
CA PHE A 123 8.19 -22.31 4.50
C PHE A 123 9.33 -22.39 3.48
N ILE A 124 10.47 -23.02 3.84
CA ILE A 124 11.62 -23.19 2.94
C ILE A 124 11.28 -24.13 1.76
N THR A 125 10.40 -25.11 1.97
CA THR A 125 10.04 -26.09 0.94
C THR A 125 9.09 -25.49 -0.11
N LEU A 126 8.23 -24.54 0.28
CA LEU A 126 7.31 -23.87 -0.65
C LEU A 126 8.02 -22.82 -1.53
N GLU A 127 9.07 -22.17 -1.03
CA GLU A 127 9.88 -21.20 -1.79
C GLU A 127 10.69 -21.83 -2.95
N LEU A 128 11.11 -23.10 -2.82
CA LEU A 128 11.92 -23.80 -3.84
C LEU A 128 11.10 -24.37 -5.01
N LEU A 129 9.78 -24.47 -4.87
CA LEU A 129 8.86 -24.99 -5.90
C LEU A 129 8.30 -23.91 -6.84
N LEU A 130 8.68 -22.65 -6.61
CA LEU A 130 8.19 -21.46 -7.34
C LEU A 130 9.28 -20.74 -8.16
N ARG A 131 10.41 -21.40 -8.41
CA ARG A 131 11.38 -21.03 -9.46
C ARG A 131 11.28 -21.99 -10.63
#